data_AF-C5BTT8-F1
#
_entry.id   AF-C5BTT8-F1
#
_cell.length_a   1.000
_cell.length_b   1.000
_cell.length_c   1.000
_cell.angle_alpha   90.00
_cell.angle_beta   90.00
_cell.angle_gamma   90.00
#
_symmetry.space_group_name_H-M   'P 1'
#
loop_
_entity.id
_entity.type
_entity.pdbx_description
1 polymer ?
#
loop_
_entity_poly.entity_id
_entity_poly.type
_entity_poly.pdbx_seq_one_letter_code
_entity_poly.pdbx_strand_id
1 'polypeptide(L)'
;MKKIYALVFCLLAGCATGGPNSSGGGMGNTVNTMSLLTQFLNAYPQISTALALNRKCNILPEEKANRFEGYVSSINVFMTQTGFIPQSTLNSYQKSWMQTAAEQAELSCSADATERVIGAMGLASTIYQQLGLGA
;
A
#
# COMPACT_ATOMS: atom_id res chain seq x y z
N MET A 1 15.13 23.25 -11.10
CA MET A 1 13.84 23.05 -10.42
C MET A 1 14.05 22.20 -9.17
N LYS A 2 14.50 22.84 -8.09
CA LYS A 2 14.78 22.22 -6.78
C LYS A 2 14.03 23.07 -5.75
N LYS A 3 13.41 22.40 -4.75
CA LYS A 3 12.61 22.92 -3.61
C LYS A 3 11.11 22.58 -3.73
N ILE A 4 10.72 21.37 -3.27
CA ILE A 4 9.40 21.06 -2.68
C ILE A 4 9.44 19.69 -1.93
N TYR A 5 10.39 18.80 -2.21
CA TYR A 5 10.48 17.48 -1.54
C TYR A 5 11.05 17.45 -0.10
N ALA A 6 11.29 18.60 0.54
CA ALA A 6 11.86 18.65 1.89
C ALA A 6 10.82 18.68 3.03
N LEU A 7 9.53 18.93 2.70
CA LEU A 7 8.49 19.15 3.71
C LEU A 7 7.90 17.86 4.30
N VAL A 8 8.18 16.70 3.71
CA VAL A 8 7.75 15.39 4.25
C VAL A 8 8.79 14.78 5.21
N PHE A 9 10.04 15.25 5.17
CA PHE A 9 11.12 14.70 6.00
C PHE A 9 11.17 15.30 7.42
N CYS A 10 10.64 16.52 7.63
CA CYS A 10 10.63 17.15 8.96
C CYS A 10 9.47 16.72 9.87
N LEU A 11 8.39 16.14 9.33
CA LEU A 11 7.34 15.51 10.16
C LEU A 11 7.75 14.11 10.68
N LEU A 12 8.82 13.53 10.12
CA LEU A 12 9.40 12.24 10.55
C LEU A 12 10.35 12.34 11.75
N ALA A 13 10.56 13.54 12.31
CA ALA A 13 11.39 13.76 13.50
C ALA A 13 10.58 14.26 14.72
N GLY A 14 9.25 14.15 14.67
CA GLY A 14 8.34 14.56 15.74
C GLY A 14 8.39 13.62 16.94
N CYS A 15 9.28 13.94 17.87
CA CYS A 15 9.16 13.80 19.32
C CYS A 15 8.49 12.54 19.89
N ALA A 16 9.34 11.69 20.45
CA ALA A 16 9.00 10.79 21.54
C ALA A 16 8.31 11.53 22.71
N THR A 17 7.21 10.95 23.20
CA THR A 17 6.81 10.89 24.63
C THR A 17 5.96 9.64 24.80
N GLY A 18 6.52 8.51 25.29
CA GLY A 18 6.34 8.04 26.67
C GLY A 18 5.10 7.15 26.80
N GLY A 19 5.11 5.91 27.31
CA GLY A 19 6.11 5.23 28.12
C GLY A 19 5.77 3.74 28.30
N PRO A 20 6.43 3.06 29.26
CA PRO A 20 6.44 1.62 29.41
C PRO A 20 5.26 1.19 30.28
N ASN A 21 4.33 0.41 29.73
CA ASN A 21 3.60 -0.59 30.51
C ASN A 21 2.73 -1.51 29.65
N SER A 22 2.90 -2.79 29.91
CA SER A 22 1.85 -3.81 29.91
C SER A 22 1.26 -4.24 28.57
N SER A 23 1.81 -5.32 27.99
CA SER A 23 1.15 -6.64 28.00
C SER A 23 1.80 -7.60 27.01
N GLY A 24 2.30 -8.73 27.52
CA GLY A 24 2.92 -9.83 26.77
C GLY A 24 1.96 -10.64 25.88
N GLY A 25 0.90 -10.02 25.35
CA GLY A 25 -0.02 -10.58 24.36
C GLY A 25 0.05 -9.88 22.98
N GLY A 26 0.72 -8.73 22.88
CA GLY A 26 0.75 -7.92 21.64
C GLY A 26 1.71 -8.40 20.56
N MET A 27 2.74 -9.18 20.92
CA MET A 27 3.85 -9.49 20.01
C MET A 27 3.43 -10.37 18.82
N GLY A 28 2.50 -11.30 19.00
CA GLY A 28 1.97 -12.13 17.91
C GLY A 28 1.12 -11.34 16.92
N ASN A 29 0.33 -10.39 17.42
CA ASN A 29 -0.50 -9.53 16.57
C ASN A 29 0.38 -8.54 15.77
N THR A 30 1.37 -7.93 16.42
CA THR A 30 2.31 -7.01 15.76
C THR A 30 3.14 -7.70 14.67
N VAL A 31 3.60 -8.94 14.89
CA VAL A 31 4.35 -9.71 13.88
C VAL A 31 3.46 -10.05 12.68
N ASN A 32 2.21 -10.45 12.91
CA ASN A 32 1.25 -10.71 11.83
C ASN A 32 0.97 -9.43 11.02
N THR A 33 0.69 -8.31 11.71
CA THR A 33 0.49 -7.01 11.08
C THR A 33 1.69 -6.58 10.23
N MET A 34 2.91 -6.75 10.75
CA MET A 34 4.14 -6.39 10.02
C MET A 34 4.32 -7.24 8.75
N SER A 35 4.00 -8.53 8.81
CA SER A 35 4.02 -9.43 7.66
C SER A 35 3.05 -8.97 6.57
N LEU A 36 1.82 -8.64 6.96
CA LEU A 36 0.77 -8.17 6.04
C LEU A 36 1.11 -6.82 5.39
N LEU A 37 1.66 -5.87 6.17
CA LEU A 37 2.13 -4.59 5.63
C LEU A 37 3.31 -4.77 4.68
N THR A 38 4.23 -5.69 4.97
CA THR A 38 5.33 -6.03 4.06
C THR A 38 4.81 -6.66 2.77
N GLN A 39 3.81 -7.55 2.85
CA GLN A 39 3.15 -8.13 1.70
C GLN A 39 2.50 -7.06 0.83
N PHE A 40 1.82 -6.09 1.44
CA PHE A 40 1.22 -4.95 0.74
C PHE A 40 2.27 -4.11 0.01
N LEU A 41 3.38 -3.76 0.68
CA LEU A 41 4.46 -2.99 0.07
C LEU A 41 5.10 -3.71 -1.12
N ASN A 42 5.31 -5.02 -1.01
CA ASN A 42 5.82 -5.84 -2.11
C ASN A 42 4.82 -5.91 -3.29
N ALA A 43 3.52 -5.89 -2.99
CA ALA A 43 2.45 -5.90 -3.98
C ALA A 43 2.07 -4.51 -4.50
N TYR A 44 2.60 -3.43 -3.94
CA TYR A 44 2.19 -2.08 -4.31
C TYR A 44 2.45 -1.73 -5.79
N PRO A 45 3.57 -2.13 -6.41
CA PRO A 45 3.78 -2.01 -7.87
C PRO A 45 2.60 -2.49 -8.72
N GLN A 46 2.19 -3.74 -8.53
CA GLN A 46 1.11 -4.36 -9.28
C GLN A 46 -0.24 -3.70 -8.97
N ILE A 47 -0.49 -3.33 -7.71
CA ILE A 47 -1.70 -2.63 -7.29
C ILE A 47 -1.79 -1.23 -7.92
N SER A 48 -0.69 -0.48 -7.92
CA SER A 48 -0.60 0.86 -8.53
C SER A 48 -0.83 0.81 -10.04
N THR A 49 -0.20 -0.15 -10.73
CA THR A 49 -0.42 -0.39 -12.15
C THR A 49 -1.86 -0.81 -12.46
N ALA A 50 -2.46 -1.67 -11.63
CA ALA A 50 -3.86 -2.05 -11.76
C ALA A 50 -4.82 -0.87 -11.56
N LEU A 51 -4.56 0.02 -10.59
CA LEU A 51 -5.35 1.24 -10.42
C LEU A 51 -5.26 2.16 -11.64
N ALA A 52 -4.05 2.36 -12.18
CA ALA A 52 -3.83 3.14 -13.39
C ALA A 52 -4.54 2.52 -14.62
N LEU A 53 -4.43 1.20 -14.80
CA LEU A 53 -5.13 0.45 -15.84
C LEU A 53 -6.64 0.58 -15.71
N ASN A 54 -7.17 0.42 -14.49
CA ASN A 54 -8.60 0.52 -14.24
C ASN A 54 -9.14 1.92 -14.60
N ARG A 55 -8.42 2.99 -14.23
CA ARG A 55 -8.79 4.37 -14.57
C ARG A 55 -8.71 4.65 -16.08
N LYS A 56 -7.72 4.08 -16.76
CA LYS A 56 -7.53 4.26 -18.21
C LYS A 56 -8.58 3.49 -19.03
N CYS A 57 -8.90 2.28 -18.59
CA CYS A 57 -9.64 1.31 -19.40
C CYS A 57 -11.07 1.04 -18.90
N ASN A 58 -11.48 1.60 -17.75
CA ASN A 58 -12.79 1.40 -17.13
C ASN A 58 -13.16 -0.08 -16.96
N ILE A 59 -12.22 -0.88 -16.48
CA ILE A 59 -12.34 -2.34 -16.38
C ILE A 59 -13.37 -2.74 -15.31
N LEU A 60 -13.29 -2.13 -14.13
CA LEU A 60 -14.20 -2.40 -13.03
C LEU A 60 -15.38 -1.42 -13.08
N PRO A 61 -16.61 -1.88 -12.77
CA PRO A 61 -17.70 -0.98 -12.45
C PRO A 61 -17.34 -0.04 -11.31
N GLU A 62 -17.88 1.18 -11.32
CA GLU A 62 -17.52 2.27 -10.41
C GLU A 62 -17.55 1.86 -8.93
N GLU A 63 -18.58 1.14 -8.49
CA GLU A 63 -18.67 0.66 -7.12
C GLU A 63 -17.48 -0.22 -6.71
N LYS A 64 -17.04 -1.12 -7.60
CA LYS A 64 -15.90 -1.99 -7.35
C LYS A 64 -14.58 -1.23 -7.43
N ALA A 65 -14.46 -0.27 -8.35
CA ALA A 65 -13.31 0.62 -8.43
C ALA A 65 -13.13 1.44 -7.14
N ASN A 66 -14.21 2.02 -6.62
CA ASN A 66 -14.21 2.79 -5.37
C ASN A 66 -13.83 1.92 -4.17
N ARG A 67 -14.34 0.68 -4.10
CA ARG A 67 -13.93 -0.28 -3.05
C ARG A 67 -12.45 -0.63 -3.17
N PHE A 68 -11.94 -0.87 -4.38
CA PHE A 68 -10.53 -1.18 -4.59
C PHE A 68 -9.63 -0.03 -4.13
N GLU A 69 -9.93 1.21 -4.54
CA GLU A 69 -9.22 2.41 -4.07
C GLU A 69 -9.33 2.58 -2.55
N GLY A 70 -10.51 2.30 -1.98
CA GLY A 70 -10.76 2.32 -0.54
C GLY A 70 -9.86 1.34 0.23
N TYR A 71 -9.71 0.10 -0.23
CA TYR A 71 -8.82 -0.88 0.41
C TYR A 71 -7.37 -0.38 0.44
N VAL A 72 -6.87 0.09 -0.71
CA VAL A 72 -5.50 0.59 -0.85
C VAL A 72 -5.26 1.83 0.02
N SER A 73 -6.22 2.77 0.04
CA SER A 73 -6.16 3.97 0.88
C SER A 73 -6.12 3.62 2.36
N SER A 74 -7.01 2.75 2.84
CA SER A 74 -7.08 2.36 4.24
C SER A 74 -5.82 1.62 4.71
N ILE A 75 -5.27 0.73 3.88
CA ILE A 75 -4.00 0.07 4.22
C ILE A 75 -2.86 1.08 4.29
N ASN A 76 -2.79 2.04 3.36
CA ASN A 76 -1.79 3.12 3.39
C ASN A 76 -1.91 3.98 4.66
N VAL A 77 -3.11 4.39 5.05
CA VAL A 77 -3.34 5.15 6.28
C VAL A 77 -2.85 4.34 7.49
N PHE A 78 -3.29 3.09 7.60
CA PHE A 78 -2.90 2.20 8.69
C PHE A 78 -1.38 1.99 8.74
N MET A 79 -0.72 1.85 7.59
CA MET A 79 0.73 1.73 7.47
C MET A 79 1.47 2.98 7.96
N THR A 80 0.97 4.19 7.62
CA THR A 80 1.56 5.45 8.09
C THR A 80 1.36 5.70 9.58
N GLN A 81 0.31 5.13 10.16
CA GLN A 81 0.02 5.22 11.61
C GLN A 81 0.83 4.21 12.43
N THR A 82 1.22 3.08 11.85
CA THR A 82 1.84 1.99 12.60
C THR A 82 3.36 2.07 12.71
N GLY A 83 4.09 2.84 11.90
CA GLY A 83 5.51 3.17 12.16
C GLY A 83 6.52 1.99 12.26
N PHE A 84 6.10 0.74 11.99
CA PHE A 84 6.89 -0.48 12.27
C PHE A 84 7.63 -1.07 11.07
N ILE A 85 7.73 -0.38 9.93
CA ILE A 85 8.27 -0.98 8.71
C ILE A 85 9.81 -0.95 8.72
N PRO A 86 10.49 -2.09 8.51
CA PRO A 86 11.94 -2.10 8.37
C PRO A 86 12.43 -1.24 7.21
N GLN A 87 13.56 -0.55 7.41
CA GLN A 87 14.16 0.33 6.39
C GLN A 87 14.51 -0.41 5.08
N SER A 88 14.89 -1.68 5.17
CA SER A 88 15.14 -2.54 4.00
C SER A 88 13.89 -2.71 3.14
N THR A 89 12.73 -2.92 3.77
CA THR A 89 11.44 -3.03 3.09
C THR A 89 11.06 -1.70 2.45
N LEU A 90 11.28 -0.58 3.13
CA LEU A 90 11.05 0.77 2.57
C LEU A 90 11.94 1.05 1.36
N ASN A 91 13.23 0.68 1.43
CA ASN A 91 14.16 0.89 0.31
C ASN A 91 13.81 0.00 -0.90
N SER A 92 13.42 -1.26 -0.64
CA SER A 92 12.93 -2.17 -1.69
C SER A 92 11.67 -1.62 -2.36
N TYR A 93 10.71 -1.16 -1.56
CA TYR A 93 9.51 -0.49 -2.03
C TYR A 93 9.81 0.72 -2.92
N GLN A 94 10.68 1.63 -2.47
CA GLN A 94 11.05 2.83 -3.23
C GLN A 94 11.66 2.48 -4.59
N LYS A 95 12.52 1.46 -4.64
CA LYS A 95 13.11 0.98 -5.89
C LYS A 95 12.05 0.41 -6.83
N SER A 96 11.17 -0.45 -6.33
CA SER A 96 10.10 -1.05 -7.13
C SER A 96 9.12 0.00 -7.64
N TRP A 97 8.78 1.01 -6.82
CA TRP A 97 7.91 2.11 -7.24
C TRP A 97 8.48 2.91 -8.41
N MET A 98 9.78 3.22 -8.38
CA MET A 98 10.46 3.89 -9.50
C MET A 98 10.43 3.08 -10.79
N GLN A 99 10.53 1.74 -10.69
CA GLN A 99 10.40 0.85 -11.85
C GLN A 99 8.96 0.82 -12.39
N THR A 100 7.96 0.70 -11.50
CA THR A 100 6.54 0.70 -11.88
C THR A 100 6.13 2.00 -12.55
N ALA A 101 6.60 3.15 -12.06
CA ALA A 101 6.29 4.44 -12.65
C ALA A 101 6.78 4.55 -14.11
N ALA A 102 7.87 3.88 -14.46
CA ALA A 102 8.35 3.78 -15.83
C ALA A 102 7.47 2.85 -16.69
N GLU A 103 7.05 1.71 -16.15
CA GLU A 103 6.18 0.74 -16.83
C GLU A 103 4.74 1.26 -17.05
N GLN A 104 4.27 2.19 -16.22
CA GLN A 104 2.96 2.82 -16.38
C GLN A 104 2.80 3.62 -17.69
N ALA A 105 3.92 4.04 -18.31
CA ALA A 105 3.90 4.73 -19.60
C ALA A 105 3.45 3.83 -20.77
N GLU A 106 3.57 2.51 -20.64
CA GLU A 106 3.32 1.54 -21.73
C GLU A 106 1.98 0.79 -21.61
N LEU A 107 1.11 1.21 -20.68
CA LEU A 107 -0.13 0.48 -20.37
C LEU A 107 -1.13 0.47 -21.54
N SER A 108 -1.59 -0.72 -21.93
CA SER A 108 -2.64 -0.94 -22.94
C SER A 108 -3.86 -1.65 -22.34
N CYS A 109 -5.04 -1.41 -22.92
CA CYS A 109 -6.32 -1.97 -22.45
C CYS A 109 -6.60 -3.36 -23.04
N SER A 110 -5.63 -4.28 -22.93
CA SER A 110 -5.78 -5.66 -23.42
C SER A 110 -6.66 -6.51 -22.49
N ALA A 111 -7.05 -7.71 -22.95
CA ALA A 111 -7.81 -8.67 -22.13
C ALA A 111 -7.08 -9.03 -20.83
N ASP A 112 -5.74 -9.15 -20.87
CA ASP A 112 -4.89 -9.42 -19.70
C ASP A 112 -4.96 -8.29 -18.65
N ALA A 113 -5.29 -7.06 -19.06
CA ALA A 113 -5.45 -5.94 -18.12
C ALA A 113 -6.60 -6.21 -17.14
N THR A 114 -7.66 -6.87 -17.58
CA THR A 114 -8.80 -7.24 -16.72
C THR A 114 -8.38 -8.18 -15.60
N GLU A 115 -7.64 -9.24 -15.93
CA GLU A 115 -7.16 -10.21 -14.93
C GLU A 115 -6.20 -9.56 -13.94
N ARG A 116 -5.29 -8.69 -14.43
CA ARG A 116 -4.37 -7.93 -13.57
C ARG A 116 -5.12 -7.04 -12.58
N VAL A 117 -6.16 -6.35 -13.05
CA VAL A 117 -6.97 -5.47 -12.20
C VAL A 117 -7.76 -6.26 -11.16
N ILE A 118 -8.42 -7.35 -11.57
CA ILE A 118 -9.21 -8.20 -10.65
C ILE A 118 -8.29 -8.88 -9.63
N GLY A 119 -7.15 -9.41 -10.05
CA GLY A 119 -6.17 -10.05 -9.17
C GLY A 119 -5.61 -9.08 -8.12
N ALA A 120 -5.24 -7.87 -8.55
CA ALA A 120 -4.74 -6.83 -7.64
C ALA A 120 -5.81 -6.37 -6.64
N MET A 121 -7.07 -6.24 -7.08
CA MET A 121 -8.19 -5.94 -6.19
C MET A 121 -8.40 -7.04 -5.15
N GLY A 122 -8.36 -8.32 -5.55
CA GLY A 122 -8.51 -9.45 -4.65
C GLY A 122 -7.40 -9.52 -3.59
N LEU A 123 -6.16 -9.24 -3.99
CA LEU A 123 -5.02 -9.15 -3.08
C LEU A 123 -5.18 -8.00 -2.07
N ALA A 124 -5.51 -6.80 -2.54
CA ALA A 124 -5.74 -5.64 -1.68
C ALA A 124 -6.88 -5.88 -0.68
N SER A 125 -7.99 -6.46 -1.14
CA SER A 125 -9.12 -6.84 -0.28
C SER A 125 -8.70 -7.86 0.79
N THR A 126 -7.91 -8.85 0.42
CA THR A 126 -7.46 -9.91 1.37
C THR A 126 -6.61 -9.31 2.48
N ILE A 127 -5.63 -8.48 2.12
CA ILE A 127 -4.75 -7.82 3.10
C ILE A 127 -5.57 -6.87 3.99
N TYR A 128 -6.47 -6.08 3.41
CA TYR A 128 -7.36 -5.18 4.14
C TYR A 128 -8.18 -5.91 5.21
N GLN A 129 -8.78 -7.05 4.86
CA GLN A 129 -9.55 -7.87 5.80
C GLN A 129 -8.66 -8.52 6.87
N GLN A 130 -7.48 -9.01 6.50
CA GLN A 130 -6.54 -9.63 7.45
C GLN A 130 -5.94 -8.62 8.44
N LEU A 131 -5.88 -7.35 8.07
CA LEU A 131 -5.54 -6.24 8.97
C LEU A 131 -6.69 -5.83 9.90
N GLY A 132 -7.89 -6.41 9.75
CA GLY A 132 -9.07 -6.07 10.55
C GLY A 132 -9.67 -4.71 10.23
N LEU A 133 -9.39 -4.16 9.05
CA LEU A 133 -9.86 -2.82 8.65
C LEU A 133 -11.30 -2.80 8.13
N GLY A 134 -11.90 -3.98 7.93
CA GLY A 134 -13.24 -4.18 7.37
C GLY A 134 -14.33 -4.58 8.37
N ALA A 135 -14.08 -4.39 9.67
CA ALA A 135 -15.02 -4.67 10.76
C ALA A 135 -16.04 -3.53 10.94
#